data_AF-A0A534RES2-F1
#
_entry.id   AF-A0A534RES2-F1
#
_cell.length_a   1.000
_cell.length_b   1.000
_cell.length_c   1.000
_cell.angle_alpha   90.00
_cell.angle_beta   90.00
_cell.angle_gamma   90.00
#
_symmetry.space_group_name_H-M   'P 1'
#
loop_
_entity.id
_entity.type
_entity.pdbx_description
1 polymer ?
#
loop_
_entity_poly.entity_id
_entity_poly.type
_entity_poly.pdbx_seq_one_letter_code
_entity_poly.pdbx_strand_id
1 'polypeptide(L)'
;MRPLSFNCVPEVGSLLPGGATAHELQVVEETRKVLAEPDLALSVTAVRVPTFFGHALSINLETEGPLGAARAAEILRAAPGVLLHDDFPTPAEVIGTDSTHVGRLRDDPVVEHGVALWIAFDSVRKGGALNALAIAEILLREYG
;
A
#
# COMPACT_ATOMS: atom_id res chain seq x y z
N MET A 1 16.72 -5.80 -19.57
CA MET A 1 15.42 -6.03 -18.90
C MET A 1 15.20 -7.53 -18.79
N ARG A 2 14.91 -8.04 -17.58
CA ARG A 2 14.68 -9.49 -17.35
C ARG A 2 13.27 -9.90 -17.81
N PRO A 3 13.06 -11.15 -18.27
CA PRO A 3 11.73 -11.61 -18.65
C PRO A 3 10.81 -11.65 -17.42
N LEU A 4 9.55 -11.25 -17.59
CA LEU A 4 8.56 -11.22 -16.51
C LEU A 4 7.63 -12.44 -16.51
N SER A 5 7.48 -13.13 -17.65
CA SER A 5 6.66 -14.33 -17.74
C SER A 5 7.14 -15.40 -16.75
N PHE A 6 6.25 -15.84 -15.86
CA PHE A 6 6.55 -16.83 -14.81
C PHE A 6 7.72 -16.44 -13.89
N ASN A 7 7.92 -15.14 -13.65
CA ASN A 7 9.08 -14.63 -12.92
C ASN A 7 8.73 -13.49 -11.96
N CYS A 8 9.54 -13.31 -10.92
CA CYS A 8 9.49 -12.17 -10.01
C CYS A 8 10.78 -11.37 -10.15
N VAL A 9 10.67 -10.10 -10.51
CA VAL A 9 11.84 -9.24 -10.78
C VAL A 9 11.89 -8.13 -9.70
N PRO A 10 12.79 -8.22 -8.71
CA PRO A 10 12.92 -7.25 -7.62
C PRO A 10 13.69 -6.00 -8.09
N GLU A 11 13.17 -5.36 -9.12
CA GLU A 11 13.74 -4.15 -9.71
C GLU A 11 12.59 -3.37 -10.33
N VAL A 12 12.17 -2.28 -9.68
CA VAL A 12 11.23 -1.28 -10.23
C VAL A 12 11.93 0.07 -10.25
N GLY A 13 12.06 0.69 -11.43
CA GLY A 13 12.94 1.85 -11.61
C GLY A 13 14.42 1.47 -11.74
N SER A 14 15.30 2.46 -11.69
CA SER A 14 16.76 2.24 -11.79
C SER A 14 17.34 1.74 -10.47
N LEU A 15 18.19 0.71 -10.53
CA LEU A 15 19.00 0.28 -9.39
C LEU A 15 20.07 1.33 -9.07
N LEU A 16 20.18 1.71 -7.80
CA LEU A 16 21.08 2.76 -7.32
C LEU A 16 22.28 2.15 -6.57
N PRO A 17 23.37 2.91 -6.38
CA PRO A 17 24.44 2.52 -5.46
C PRO A 17 23.86 2.23 -4.07
N GLY A 18 24.23 1.08 -3.50
CA GLY A 18 23.68 0.62 -2.21
C GLY A 18 22.56 -0.41 -2.31
N GLY A 19 22.05 -0.71 -3.52
CA GLY A 19 21.17 -1.85 -3.78
C GLY A 19 19.67 -1.58 -3.73
N ALA A 20 19.25 -0.37 -3.33
CA ALA A 20 17.87 0.07 -3.47
C ALA A 20 17.56 0.51 -4.91
N THR A 21 16.29 0.49 -5.29
CA THR A 21 15.82 1.09 -6.53
C THR A 21 15.29 2.51 -6.32
N ALA A 22 15.28 3.32 -7.37
CA ALA A 22 14.71 4.66 -7.34
C ALA A 22 13.22 4.65 -6.93
N HIS A 23 12.46 3.62 -7.31
CA HIS A 23 11.05 3.52 -6.91
C HIS A 23 10.88 3.22 -5.43
N GLU A 24 11.73 2.37 -4.85
CA GLU A 24 11.70 2.08 -3.40
C GLU A 24 11.95 3.35 -2.59
N LEU A 25 12.98 4.14 -2.95
CA LEU A 25 13.26 5.41 -2.29
C LEU A 25 12.13 6.43 -2.49
N GLN A 26 11.53 6.49 -3.68
CA GLN A 26 10.38 7.35 -3.94
C GLN A 26 9.21 7.00 -3.01
N VAL A 27 8.86 5.71 -2.86
CA VAL A 27 7.76 5.29 -1.96
C VAL A 27 8.09 5.69 -0.52
N VAL A 28 9.34 5.54 -0.07
CA VAL A 28 9.77 5.97 1.26
C VAL A 28 9.54 7.46 1.47
N GLU A 29 10.01 8.29 0.53
CA GLU A 29 9.89 9.75 0.62
C GLU A 29 8.43 10.22 0.57
N GLU A 30 7.63 9.69 -0.36
CA GLU A 30 6.23 10.09 -0.49
C GLU A 30 5.39 9.64 0.71
N THR A 31 5.68 8.47 1.29
CA THR A 31 4.99 8.02 2.51
C THR A 31 5.24 8.97 3.68
N ARG A 32 6.50 9.39 3.88
CA ARG A 32 6.86 10.37 4.90
C ARG A 32 6.17 11.71 4.69
N LYS A 33 6.09 12.19 3.44
CA LYS A 33 5.40 13.44 3.10
C LYS A 33 3.90 13.36 3.37
N VAL A 34 3.24 12.29 2.92
CA VAL A 34 1.79 12.10 3.09
C VAL A 34 1.40 11.98 4.56
N LEU A 35 2.21 11.30 5.36
CA LEU A 35 1.96 11.15 6.80
C LEU A 35 2.45 12.35 7.63
N ALA A 36 3.14 13.31 7.01
CA ALA A 36 3.82 14.42 7.69
C ALA A 36 4.83 13.96 8.76
N GLU A 37 5.43 12.79 8.57
CA GLU A 37 6.38 12.15 9.48
C GLU A 37 7.75 11.96 8.80
N PRO A 38 8.66 12.96 8.88
CA PRO A 38 9.93 12.93 8.15
C PRO A 38 10.90 11.84 8.64
N ASP A 39 10.79 11.47 9.92
CA ASP A 39 11.67 10.50 10.57
C ASP A 39 11.05 9.09 10.65
N LEU A 40 9.89 8.86 10.01
CA LEU A 40 9.24 7.55 10.00
C LEU A 40 10.24 6.47 9.52
N ALA A 41 10.39 5.43 10.33
CA ALA A 41 11.21 4.28 9.99
C ALA A 41 10.42 3.38 9.03
N LEU A 42 10.91 3.25 7.80
CA LEU A 42 10.33 2.35 6.81
C LEU A 42 11.36 1.86 5.81
N SER A 43 11.14 0.64 5.32
CA SER A 43 11.88 0.04 4.22
C SER A 43 10.90 -0.59 3.24
N VAL A 44 11.26 -0.61 1.96
CA VAL A 44 10.38 -1.07 0.87
C VAL A 44 11.20 -1.94 -0.07
N THR A 45 10.60 -3.04 -0.52
CA THR A 45 11.12 -3.82 -1.65
C THR A 45 10.07 -3.87 -2.74
N ALA A 46 10.43 -3.40 -3.94
CA ALA A 46 9.51 -3.32 -5.06
C ALA A 46 9.79 -4.44 -6.07
N VAL A 47 8.79 -5.29 -6.31
CA VAL A 47 8.91 -6.46 -7.18
C VAL A 47 7.90 -6.38 -8.31
N ARG A 48 8.37 -6.50 -9.56
CA ARG A 48 7.50 -6.75 -10.71
C ARG A 48 7.12 -8.22 -10.73
N VAL A 49 5.84 -8.49 -10.84
CA VAL A 49 5.24 -9.82 -10.94
C VAL A 49 4.36 -9.90 -12.20
N PRO A 50 4.03 -11.09 -12.73
CA PRO A 50 3.29 -11.22 -13.99
C PRO A 50 1.79 -11.00 -13.80
N THR A 51 1.42 -9.83 -13.31
CA THR A 51 0.03 -9.35 -13.23
C THR A 51 -0.15 -8.21 -14.25
N PHE A 52 -1.25 -8.23 -15.00
CA PHE A 52 -1.51 -7.19 -16.01
C PHE A 52 -1.83 -5.83 -15.37
N PHE A 53 -2.62 -5.86 -14.30
CA PHE A 53 -3.05 -4.68 -13.56
C PHE A 53 -3.07 -5.00 -12.07
N GLY A 54 -3.20 -3.95 -11.25
CA GLY A 54 -3.32 -4.05 -9.81
C GLY A 54 -1.98 -4.20 -9.11
N HIS A 55 -1.88 -3.57 -7.95
CA HIS A 55 -0.74 -3.72 -7.04
C HIS A 55 -1.18 -4.47 -5.80
N ALA A 56 -0.22 -5.15 -5.16
CA ALA A 56 -0.41 -5.65 -3.81
C ALA A 56 0.81 -5.39 -2.93
N LEU A 57 0.55 -5.24 -1.64
CA LEU A 57 1.54 -4.94 -0.62
C LEU A 57 1.37 -5.89 0.55
N SER A 58 2.48 -6.52 0.96
CA SER A 58 2.59 -7.13 2.27
C SER A 58 3.20 -6.10 3.22
N ILE A 59 2.50 -5.77 4.29
CA ILE A 59 2.89 -4.71 5.22
C ILE A 59 2.97 -5.29 6.63
N ASN A 60 4.07 -4.97 7.30
CA ASN A 60 4.24 -5.11 8.74
C ASN A 60 4.40 -3.70 9.29
N LEU A 61 3.65 -3.36 10.34
CA LEU A 61 3.67 -2.05 10.95
C LEU A 61 3.84 -2.17 12.47
N GLU A 62 4.57 -1.22 13.03
CA GLU A 62 4.72 -0.98 14.46
C GLU A 62 3.93 0.27 14.82
N THR A 63 3.25 0.27 15.96
CA THR A 63 2.47 1.42 16.43
C THR A 63 3.03 1.95 17.73
N GLU A 64 2.88 3.26 17.98
CA GLU A 64 3.42 3.91 19.19
C GLU A 64 2.85 3.35 20.50
N GLY A 65 1.65 2.78 20.44
CA GLY A 65 0.97 2.17 21.58
C GLY A 65 0.22 0.91 21.16
N PRO A 66 -0.22 0.07 22.11
CA PRO A 66 -0.80 -1.22 21.79
C PRO A 66 -1.99 -1.13 20.82
N LEU A 67 -1.83 -1.69 19.63
CA LEU A 67 -2.90 -1.87 18.65
C LEU A 67 -3.00 -3.35 18.27
N GLY A 68 -4.05 -4.02 18.75
CA GLY A 68 -4.35 -5.39 18.32
C GLY A 68 -5.08 -5.42 16.98
N ALA A 69 -4.94 -6.52 16.24
CA ALA A 69 -5.57 -6.74 14.94
C ALA A 69 -7.10 -6.57 14.97
N ALA A 70 -7.75 -6.98 16.05
CA ALA A 70 -9.19 -6.78 16.22
C ALA A 70 -9.57 -5.28 16.22
N ARG A 71 -8.81 -4.46 16.95
CA ARG A 71 -9.04 -3.01 16.98
C ARG A 71 -8.63 -2.35 15.66
N ALA A 72 -7.55 -2.79 15.04
CA ALA A 72 -7.17 -2.36 13.70
C ALA A 72 -8.27 -2.66 12.67
N ALA A 73 -8.94 -3.81 12.78
CA ALA A 73 -10.04 -4.19 11.90
C ALA A 73 -11.23 -3.23 12.03
N GLU A 74 -11.58 -2.82 13.25
CA GLU A 74 -12.63 -1.84 13.49
C GLU A 74 -12.32 -0.48 12.83
N ILE A 75 -11.08 -0.01 12.99
CA ILE A 75 -10.60 1.25 12.38
C ILE A 75 -10.66 1.15 10.86
N LEU A 76 -10.14 0.06 10.28
CA LEU A 76 -10.10 -0.14 8.83
C LEU A 76 -11.50 -0.27 8.23
N ARG A 77 -12.45 -0.90 8.91
CA ARG A 77 -13.86 -0.97 8.44
C ARG A 77 -14.55 0.39 8.44
N ALA A 78 -14.14 1.30 9.32
CA ALA A 78 -14.67 2.66 9.37
C ALA A 78 -13.96 3.62 8.39
N ALA A 79 -12.80 3.24 7.85
CA ALA A 79 -12.00 4.08 6.97
C ALA A 79 -12.65 4.24 5.58
N PRO A 80 -12.92 5.46 5.11
CA PRO A 80 -13.51 5.69 3.80
C PRO A 80 -12.65 5.11 2.67
N GLY A 81 -13.28 4.39 1.74
CA GLY A 81 -12.61 3.79 0.60
C GLY A 81 -11.78 2.54 0.91
N VAL A 82 -11.79 2.05 2.15
CA VAL A 82 -11.19 0.77 2.55
C VAL A 82 -12.26 -0.32 2.58
N LEU A 83 -11.95 -1.47 1.99
CA LEU A 83 -12.77 -2.68 2.10
C LEU A 83 -11.96 -3.78 2.78
N LEU A 84 -12.37 -4.17 4.00
CA LEU A 84 -11.73 -5.24 4.75
C LEU A 84 -12.35 -6.60 4.41
N HIS A 85 -11.50 -7.55 4.05
CA HIS A 85 -11.84 -8.95 3.76
C HIS A 85 -11.48 -9.83 4.95
N ASP A 86 -12.30 -10.83 5.24
CA ASP A 86 -12.00 -11.82 6.29
C ASP A 86 -10.85 -12.76 5.87
N ASP A 87 -10.61 -12.94 4.56
CA ASP A 87 -9.52 -13.72 3.97
C ASP A 87 -8.40 -12.84 3.37
N PHE A 88 -8.30 -12.77 2.04
CA PHE A 88 -7.32 -11.95 1.31
C PHE A 88 -7.81 -11.58 -0.09
N PRO A 89 -7.69 -10.30 -0.49
CA PRO A 89 -7.86 -9.91 -1.89
C PRO A 89 -6.63 -10.26 -2.73
N THR A 90 -6.79 -10.51 -4.02
CA THR A 90 -5.66 -10.60 -4.97
C THR A 90 -5.67 -9.43 -5.96
N PRO A 91 -4.51 -9.05 -6.55
CA PRO A 91 -4.45 -8.00 -7.57
C PRO A 91 -5.43 -8.19 -8.72
N ALA A 92 -5.73 -9.43 -9.11
CA ALA A 92 -6.64 -9.73 -10.21
C ALA A 92 -8.11 -9.48 -9.86
N GLU A 93 -8.51 -9.69 -8.60
CA GLU A 93 -9.90 -9.58 -8.15
C GLU A 93 -10.35 -8.14 -7.90
N VAL A 94 -9.39 -7.24 -7.63
CA VAL A 94 -9.68 -5.85 -7.25
C VAL A 94 -9.75 -4.89 -8.45
N ILE A 95 -9.49 -5.37 -9.66
CA ILE A 95 -9.47 -4.54 -10.86
C ILE A 95 -10.85 -3.94 -11.13
N GLY A 96 -10.87 -2.64 -11.46
CA GLY A 96 -12.09 -1.89 -11.74
C GLY A 96 -12.87 -1.44 -10.51
N THR A 97 -12.40 -1.74 -9.30
CA THR A 97 -12.99 -1.24 -8.05
C THR A 97 -12.40 0.12 -7.66
N ASP A 98 -13.15 0.87 -6.84
CA ASP A 98 -12.73 2.18 -6.33
C ASP A 98 -12.07 2.09 -4.94
N SER A 99 -12.10 0.91 -4.33
CA SER A 99 -11.66 0.67 -2.96
C SER A 99 -10.21 0.19 -2.89
N THR A 100 -9.57 0.44 -1.75
CA THR A 100 -8.36 -0.26 -1.32
C THR A 100 -8.79 -1.49 -0.53
N HIS A 101 -8.45 -2.68 -1.01
CA HIS A 101 -8.84 -3.93 -0.38
C HIS A 101 -7.77 -4.38 0.60
N VAL A 102 -8.17 -4.69 1.83
CA VAL A 102 -7.27 -5.14 2.91
C VAL A 102 -7.70 -6.52 3.37
N GLY A 103 -6.75 -7.42 3.63
CA GLY A 103 -6.98 -8.73 4.21
C GLY A 103 -5.77 -9.22 5.02
N ARG A 104 -5.78 -10.48 5.47
CA ARG A 104 -4.70 -11.10 6.25
C ARG A 104 -4.26 -10.31 7.49
N LEU A 105 -5.17 -9.50 8.02
CA LEU A 105 -4.93 -8.66 9.18
C LEU A 105 -4.72 -9.56 10.41
N ARG A 106 -3.59 -9.40 11.10
CA ARG A 106 -3.20 -10.22 12.25
C ARG A 106 -2.20 -9.47 13.13
N ASP A 107 -2.12 -9.87 14.39
CA ASP A 107 -1.06 -9.41 15.28
C ASP A 107 0.30 -9.94 14.78
N ASP A 108 1.33 -9.10 14.84
CA ASP A 108 2.71 -9.50 14.59
C ASP A 108 3.37 -9.87 15.93
N PRO A 109 3.74 -11.14 16.16
CA PRO A 109 4.34 -11.55 17.42
C PRO A 109 5.80 -11.14 17.58
N VAL A 110 6.43 -10.57 16.55
CA VAL A 110 7.87 -10.26 16.53
C VAL A 110 8.14 -8.82 16.95
N VAL A 111 7.27 -7.89 16.54
CA VAL A 111 7.45 -6.44 16.75
C VAL A 111 6.53 -5.98 17.87
N GLU A 112 7.03 -5.10 18.74
CA GLU A 112 6.21 -4.53 19.81
C GLU A 112 5.02 -3.76 19.21
N HIS A 113 3.80 -4.06 19.68
CA HIS A 113 2.58 -3.43 19.15
C HIS A 113 2.42 -3.61 17.62
N GLY A 114 2.95 -4.72 17.13
CA GLY A 114 3.03 -5.02 15.71
C GLY A 114 1.72 -5.56 15.13
N VAL A 115 1.40 -5.13 13.92
CA VAL A 115 0.29 -5.65 13.11
C VAL A 115 0.82 -5.94 11.71
N ALA A 116 0.32 -7.00 11.09
CA ALA A 116 0.63 -7.32 9.70
C ALA A 116 -0.65 -7.45 8.87
N LEU A 117 -0.61 -6.97 7.63
CA LEU A 117 -1.75 -6.95 6.72
C LEU A 117 -1.33 -7.08 5.26
N TRP A 118 -2.29 -7.44 4.43
CA TRP A 118 -2.13 -7.52 2.98
C TRP A 118 -3.08 -6.53 2.31
N ILE A 119 -2.58 -5.78 1.33
CA ILE A 119 -3.37 -4.84 0.53
C ILE A 119 -3.36 -5.28 -0.92
N ALA A 120 -4.49 -5.16 -1.61
CA ALA A 120 -4.56 -5.14 -3.06
C ALA A 120 -5.45 -3.98 -3.55
N PHE A 121 -5.10 -3.34 -4.67
CA PHE A 121 -5.92 -2.30 -5.28
C PHE A 121 -5.64 -2.15 -6.78
N ASP A 122 -6.61 -1.58 -7.51
CA ASP A 122 -6.41 -1.16 -8.90
C ASP A 122 -5.46 0.05 -8.96
N SER A 123 -4.23 -0.18 -9.39
CA SER A 123 -3.18 0.84 -9.42
C SER A 123 -3.39 1.91 -10.49
N VAL A 124 -4.18 1.64 -11.53
CA VAL A 124 -4.48 2.63 -12.59
C VAL A 124 -5.62 3.53 -12.14
N ARG A 125 -6.68 2.93 -11.59
CA ARG A 125 -7.89 3.65 -11.19
C ARG A 125 -7.72 4.32 -9.83
N LYS A 126 -7.40 3.56 -8.79
CA LYS A 126 -7.22 4.10 -7.42
C LYS A 126 -5.86 4.74 -7.22
N GLY A 127 -4.80 4.14 -7.77
CA GLY A 127 -3.43 4.65 -7.63
C GLY A 127 -3.15 5.97 -8.38
N GLY A 128 -4.02 6.37 -9.32
CA GLY A 128 -3.86 7.61 -10.08
C GLY A 128 -5.16 8.41 -10.19
N ALA A 129 -6.12 7.92 -10.98
CA ALA A 129 -7.27 8.72 -11.42
C ALA A 129 -8.19 9.18 -10.28
N LEU A 130 -8.57 8.28 -9.36
CA LEU A 130 -9.50 8.61 -8.28
C LEU A 130 -8.89 9.51 -7.22
N ASN A 131 -7.60 9.34 -6.90
CA ASN A 131 -6.95 10.22 -5.94
C ASN A 131 -6.83 11.65 -6.52
N ALA A 132 -6.53 11.79 -7.81
CA ALA A 132 -6.52 13.08 -8.49
C ALA A 132 -7.92 13.73 -8.53
N LEU A 133 -8.97 12.94 -8.81
CA LEU A 133 -10.35 13.43 -8.80
C LEU A 133 -10.79 13.86 -7.39
N ALA A 134 -10.51 13.06 -6.36
CA ALA A 134 -10.86 13.39 -4.98
C ALA A 134 -10.18 14.69 -4.51
N ILE A 135 -8.91 14.90 -4.86
CA ILE A 135 -8.22 16.18 -4.60
C ILE A 135 -8.93 17.33 -5.32
N ALA A 136 -9.28 17.16 -6.60
CA ALA A 136 -10.01 18.18 -7.36
C ALA A 136 -11.39 18.49 -6.78
N GLU A 137 -12.14 17.49 -6.31
CA GLU A 137 -13.44 17.67 -5.65
C GLU A 137 -13.32 18.44 -4.34
N ILE A 138 -12.29 18.17 -3.54
CA ILE A 138 -12.00 18.92 -2.30
C ILE A 138 -11.67 20.37 -2.64
N LEU A 139 -10.79 20.62 -3.61
CA LEU A 139 -10.41 21.97 -4.02
C LEU A 139 -11.62 22.78 -4.53
N LEU A 140 -12.49 22.18 -5.33
CA LEU A 140 -13.72 22.83 -5.79
C LEU A 140 -14.71 23.09 -4.65
N ARG A 141 -14.79 22.20 -3.65
CA ARG A 141 -15.66 22.40 -2.49
C ARG A 141 -15.15 23.50 -1.56
N GLU A 142 -13.84 23.57 -1.34
CA GLU A 142 -13.23 24.49 -0.37
C GLU A 142 -12.91 25.87 -0.95
N TYR A 143 -12.72 25.97 -2.26
CA TYR A 143 -12.24 27.20 -2.92
C TYR A 143 -13.02 27.60 -4.19
N GLY A 144 -14.11 26.89 -4.52
CA GLY A 144 -14.97 27.16 -5.69
C GLY A 144 -16.22 27.98 -5.41
#